data_AF-A0A937ND78-F1
#
_entry.id   AF-A0A937ND78-F1
#
_cell.length_a   1.000
_cell.length_b   1.000
_cell.length_c   1.000
_cell.angle_alpha   90.00
_cell.angle_beta   90.00
_cell.angle_gamma   90.00
#
_symmetry.space_group_name_H-M   'P 1'
#
loop_
_entity.id
_entity.type
_entity.pdbx_description
1 polymer ?
#
loop_
_entity_poly.entity_id
_entity_poly.type
_entity_poly.pdbx_seq_one_letter_code
_entity_poly.pdbx_strand_id
1 'polypeptide(L)'
;MRPLSSSLACVLIFVGAAQCAEDDATTLQRGRQGEAARALSKDEYLHKAYVLGEGVRPPARFTGTWRTWYANGQLQTERSLVNGGSHGRCKQWGAGGRMVASGEYRNGAPFDGSFREWYYLDGSLDKHCYAVVSYRSGRRHGPYSEWTAHGHKLAEGKFSDDERSGRWCWWDLNGALIADGEHKDGRPWSGAFASRLDSRWRLQRYENGDDLQLRALEEASVSELSQIVRDRTKFDSDRWQATRELAKRRIPSSTPILIELLKDEYHAVRGSASWGLCQTGGQDAQDALLEYLRWSLEGSRLGTSLAQRRPKRSFQTSAPSTC
;
A
#
# COMPACT_ATOMS: atom_id res chain seq x y z
N MET A 1 -13.79 -3.00 16.82
CA MET A 1 -12.47 -2.34 16.84
C MET A 1 -11.85 -2.52 15.47
N ARG A 2 -11.79 -1.44 14.67
CA ARG A 2 -11.29 -1.45 13.29
C ARG A 2 -9.78 -1.14 13.32
N PRO A 3 -8.90 -1.99 12.79
CA PRO A 3 -7.51 -1.62 12.60
C PRO A 3 -7.25 -1.18 11.15
N LEU A 4 -6.66 0.01 11.08
CA LEU A 4 -5.88 0.66 10.03
C LEU A 4 -5.48 -0.23 8.83
N SER A 5 -6.06 0.12 7.68
CA SER A 5 -5.54 -0.21 6.36
C SER A 5 -4.18 0.46 6.16
N SER A 6 -3.09 -0.32 6.22
CA SER A 6 -1.83 0.08 5.57
C SER A 6 -1.78 -0.63 4.21
N SER A 7 -2.74 -0.30 3.36
CA SER A 7 -2.47 -0.31 1.92
C SER A 7 -1.34 0.69 1.71
N LEU A 8 -0.37 0.37 0.84
CA LEU A 8 0.55 1.33 0.27
C LEU A 8 -0.26 2.38 -0.51
N ALA A 9 -0.87 3.31 0.22
CA ALA A 9 -1.21 4.61 -0.29
C ALA A 9 0.02 5.46 0.01
N CYS A 10 0.86 5.68 -1.01
CA CYS A 10 1.65 6.89 -1.00
C CYS A 10 0.65 8.01 -0.73
N VAL A 11 0.73 8.64 0.44
CA VAL A 11 0.17 9.97 0.63
C VAL A 11 1.06 10.89 -0.19
N LEU A 12 0.92 10.80 -1.51
CA LEU A 12 1.30 11.87 -2.40
C LEU A 12 0.46 13.04 -1.91
N ILE A 13 1.12 14.09 -1.45
CA ILE A 13 0.47 15.38 -1.26
C ILE A 13 0.15 15.89 -2.67
N PHE A 14 -0.87 15.30 -3.30
CA PHE A 14 -1.53 15.85 -4.46
C PHE A 14 -2.44 16.95 -3.94
N VAL A 15 -1.98 18.19 -4.06
CA VAL A 15 -2.93 19.30 -4.18
C VAL A 15 -3.59 19.10 -5.55
N GLY A 16 -4.79 18.53 -5.52
CA GLY A 16 -5.50 18.01 -6.68
C GLY A 16 -5.66 19.00 -7.82
N ALA A 17 -5.52 18.48 -9.03
CA ALA A 17 -6.17 19.01 -10.21
C ALA A 17 -7.67 18.71 -10.08
N ALA A 18 -8.47 19.75 -9.85
CA ALA A 18 -9.92 19.67 -9.98
C ALA A 18 -10.29 20.19 -11.38
N GLN A 19 -11.00 19.35 -12.14
CA GLN A 19 -11.55 19.65 -13.46
C GLN A 19 -12.44 20.90 -13.43
N CYS A 20 -12.36 21.66 -14.52
CA CYS A 20 -13.18 22.82 -14.81
C CYS A 20 -14.66 22.42 -14.91
N ALA A 21 -15.52 23.13 -14.20
CA ALA A 21 -16.87 23.42 -14.65
C ALA A 21 -16.92 24.93 -14.90
N GLU A 22 -17.21 25.30 -16.14
CA GLU A 22 -17.62 26.65 -16.52
C GLU A 22 -18.93 26.98 -15.79
N ASP A 23 -19.07 28.20 -15.27
CA ASP A 23 -20.28 29.01 -15.42
C ASP A 23 -20.08 30.41 -14.82
N ASP A 24 -20.15 31.38 -15.73
CA ASP A 24 -20.73 32.71 -15.67
C ASP A 24 -20.26 33.81 -14.70
N ALA A 25 -20.21 34.98 -15.34
CA ALA A 25 -19.74 36.27 -14.87
C ALA A 25 -20.77 37.01 -13.99
N THR A 26 -20.32 38.19 -13.50
CA THR A 26 -21.07 39.27 -12.82
C THR A 26 -21.47 38.98 -11.37
N THR A 27 -20.96 39.70 -10.35
CA THR A 27 -21.42 41.07 -10.02
C THR A 27 -20.49 41.75 -9.00
N LEU A 28 -20.32 43.08 -9.17
CA LEU A 28 -19.69 44.06 -8.27
C LEU A 28 -20.15 43.97 -6.79
N GLN A 29 -19.28 44.30 -5.82
CA GLN A 29 -19.34 45.59 -5.10
C GLN A 29 -18.15 45.88 -4.16
N ARG A 30 -17.97 47.19 -3.96
CA ARG A 30 -16.88 47.99 -3.37
C ARG A 30 -16.63 47.80 -1.86
N GLY A 31 -15.39 48.15 -1.47
CA GLY A 31 -14.99 48.66 -0.14
C GLY A 31 -13.83 47.84 0.42
N ARG A 32 -12.63 48.36 0.75
CA ARG A 32 -12.24 49.63 1.37
C ARG A 32 -10.73 49.83 1.13
N GLN A 33 -10.28 51.07 0.93
CA GLN A 33 -8.88 51.44 0.63
C GLN A 33 -7.96 51.47 1.87
N GLY A 34 -6.66 51.30 1.61
CA GLY A 34 -5.50 51.59 2.48
C GLY A 34 -4.56 50.38 2.52
N GLU A 35 -3.33 50.36 1.99
CA GLU A 35 -2.29 51.40 1.91
C GLU A 35 -1.42 51.25 0.63
N ALA A 36 -0.72 52.33 0.29
CA ALA A 36 -0.12 52.65 -0.99
C ALA A 36 0.89 51.61 -1.55
N ALA A 37 0.54 50.99 -2.68
CA ALA A 37 1.50 50.37 -3.58
C ALA A 37 2.32 51.46 -4.30
N ARG A 38 3.59 51.63 -3.92
CA ARG A 38 4.59 52.27 -4.78
C ARG A 38 4.64 51.49 -6.10
N ALA A 39 4.52 52.21 -7.21
CA ALA A 39 4.60 51.65 -8.55
C ALA A 39 5.95 50.94 -8.75
N LEU A 40 5.93 49.61 -8.74
CA LEU A 40 7.03 48.77 -9.20
C LEU A 40 6.80 48.50 -10.70
N SER A 41 7.89 48.59 -11.47
CA SER A 41 7.95 48.45 -12.92
C SER A 41 7.32 47.14 -13.42
N LYS A 42 6.86 47.19 -14.67
CA LYS A 42 6.01 46.22 -15.38
C LYS A 42 6.50 44.74 -15.42
N ASP A 43 7.69 44.42 -14.89
CA ASP A 43 8.37 43.13 -15.04
C ASP A 43 8.61 42.33 -13.74
N GLU A 44 8.11 42.76 -12.57
CA GLU A 44 8.38 42.03 -11.31
C GLU A 44 7.16 41.96 -10.37
N TYR A 45 6.15 41.16 -10.74
CA TYR A 45 5.12 40.74 -9.79
C TYR A 45 5.67 39.64 -8.86
N LEU A 46 6.49 40.06 -7.90
CA LEU A 46 6.85 39.26 -6.73
C LEU A 46 5.64 39.20 -5.79
N HIS A 47 4.69 38.31 -6.09
CA HIS A 47 3.48 38.14 -5.27
C HIS A 47 3.86 37.47 -3.94
N LYS A 48 4.11 38.26 -2.90
CA LYS A 48 4.18 37.79 -1.50
C LYS A 48 2.76 37.52 -1.00
N ALA A 49 2.22 36.35 -1.33
CA ALA A 49 0.97 35.88 -0.74
C ALA A 49 1.26 35.28 0.65
N TYR A 50 0.88 35.99 1.71
CA TYR A 50 0.84 35.44 3.07
C TYR A 50 -0.38 34.55 3.19
N VAL A 51 -0.18 33.25 3.44
CA VAL A 51 -1.29 32.30 3.58
C VAL A 51 -1.86 32.39 5.00
N LEU A 52 -2.97 33.11 5.15
CA LEU A 52 -3.90 32.98 6.27
C LEU A 52 -5.12 32.19 5.77
N GLY A 53 -5.04 30.86 5.80
CA GLY A 53 -6.19 29.95 5.56
C GLY A 53 -6.76 29.99 4.14
N GLU A 54 -6.61 28.89 3.41
CA GLU A 54 -6.94 28.69 1.99
C GLU A 54 -5.90 29.24 0.99
N GLY A 55 -5.24 28.31 0.30
CA GLY A 55 -4.07 28.59 -0.54
C GLY A 55 -4.42 29.47 -1.73
N VAL A 56 -3.78 30.64 -1.81
CA VAL A 56 -3.82 31.50 -3.00
C VAL A 56 -3.33 30.68 -4.19
N ARG A 57 -4.24 30.37 -5.12
CA ARG A 57 -3.89 29.73 -6.38
C ARG A 57 -3.35 30.79 -7.35
N PRO A 58 -2.32 30.44 -8.15
CA PRO A 58 -1.90 31.31 -9.25
C PRO A 58 -3.08 31.49 -10.22
N PRO A 59 -3.28 32.69 -10.78
CA PRO A 59 -4.27 32.91 -11.84
C PRO A 59 -4.06 31.92 -13.01
N ALA A 60 -5.13 31.50 -13.67
CA ALA A 60 -5.06 30.56 -14.79
C ALA A 60 -4.18 31.04 -15.97
N ARG A 61 -3.90 32.34 -16.07
CA ARG A 61 -3.01 32.91 -17.10
C ARG A 61 -1.64 33.33 -16.57
N PHE A 62 -1.31 32.95 -15.34
CA PHE A 62 -0.03 33.33 -14.74
C PHE A 62 1.12 32.56 -15.38
N THR A 63 2.15 33.30 -15.77
CA THR A 63 3.41 32.75 -16.28
C THR A 63 4.55 33.39 -15.52
N GLY A 64 5.41 32.57 -14.92
CA GLY A 64 6.52 33.02 -14.07
C GLY A 64 6.74 32.13 -12.85
N THR A 65 7.56 32.60 -11.92
CA THR A 65 7.84 31.89 -10.68
C THR A 65 6.81 32.27 -9.60
N TRP A 66 6.00 31.30 -9.21
CA TRP A 66 5.05 31.44 -8.11
C TRP A 66 5.66 30.91 -6.81
N ARG A 67 5.50 31.66 -5.73
CA ARG A 67 6.00 31.28 -4.41
C ARG A 67 4.89 31.36 -3.38
N THR A 68 4.92 30.45 -2.42
CA THR A 68 4.07 30.49 -1.22
C THR A 68 4.93 30.40 0.01
N TRP A 69 4.43 30.94 1.13
CA TRP A 69 5.13 30.97 2.41
C TRP A 69 4.22 30.42 3.51
N TYR A 70 4.83 29.79 4.50
CA TYR A 70 4.18 29.44 5.76
C TYR A 70 3.84 30.68 6.58
N ALA A 71 2.93 30.54 7.55
CA ALA A 71 2.57 31.62 8.47
C ALA A 71 3.77 32.16 9.27
N ASN A 72 4.81 31.34 9.48
CA ASN A 72 6.07 31.76 10.10
C ASN A 72 7.02 32.52 9.15
N GLY A 73 6.57 32.84 7.92
CA GLY A 73 7.33 33.57 6.92
C GLY A 73 8.36 32.73 6.14
N GLN A 74 8.51 31.44 6.43
CA GLN A 74 9.42 30.58 5.68
C GLN A 74 8.82 30.18 4.34
N LEU A 75 9.67 30.05 3.31
CA LEU A 75 9.26 29.62 1.98
C LEU A 75 8.66 28.20 2.07
N GLN A 76 7.49 28.02 1.46
CA GLN A 76 6.75 26.75 1.45
C GLN A 76 6.84 26.10 0.07
N THR A 77 6.57 26.85 -1.00
CA THR A 77 6.69 26.34 -2.39
C THR A 77 7.31 27.38 -3.30
N GLU A 78 7.99 26.90 -4.34
CA GLU A 78 8.49 27.69 -5.47
C GLU A 78 8.18 26.85 -6.72
N ARG A 79 7.36 27.38 -7.62
CA ARG A 79 6.92 26.69 -8.83
C ARG A 79 7.13 27.59 -10.03
N SER A 80 7.81 27.10 -11.06
CA SER A 80 7.74 27.71 -12.38
C SER A 80 6.41 27.33 -13.03
N LEU A 81 5.64 28.33 -13.46
CA LEU A 81 4.32 28.16 -14.05
C LEU A 81 4.27 28.78 -15.45
N VAL A 82 3.49 28.16 -16.35
CA VAL A 82 3.09 28.70 -17.65
C VAL A 82 1.59 28.50 -17.77
N ASN A 83 0.84 29.59 -17.98
CA ASN A 83 -0.64 29.58 -18.01
C ASN A 83 -1.25 28.83 -16.81
N GLY A 84 -0.79 29.17 -15.60
CA GLY A 84 -1.28 28.59 -14.35
C GLY A 84 -0.86 27.13 -14.09
N GLY A 85 -0.34 26.41 -15.10
CA GLY A 85 0.15 25.04 -14.98
C GLY A 85 1.64 24.96 -14.67
N SER A 86 2.07 23.95 -13.91
CA SER A 86 3.48 23.73 -13.59
C SER A 86 4.32 23.47 -14.85
N HIS A 87 5.31 24.30 -15.10
CA HIS A 87 6.22 24.20 -16.25
C HIS A 87 7.60 24.75 -15.87
N GLY A 88 8.55 23.84 -15.65
CA GLY A 88 9.89 24.10 -15.13
C GLY A 88 10.09 23.54 -13.72
N ARG A 89 11.07 24.09 -13.02
CA ARG A 89 11.48 23.59 -11.70
C ARG A 89 10.43 23.90 -10.63
N CYS A 90 10.10 22.90 -9.84
CA CYS A 90 9.25 23.02 -8.66
C CYS A 90 10.03 22.53 -7.44
N LYS A 91 9.89 23.25 -6.33
CA LYS A 91 10.48 22.94 -5.04
C LYS A 91 9.45 23.16 -3.94
N GLN A 92 9.55 22.36 -2.90
CA GLN A 92 8.74 22.47 -1.71
C GLN A 92 9.65 22.37 -0.48
N TRP A 93 9.34 23.13 0.54
CA TRP A 93 10.02 23.14 1.83
C TRP A 93 9.00 22.88 2.94
N GLY A 94 9.44 22.27 4.03
CA GLY A 94 8.66 22.10 5.25
C GLY A 94 8.66 23.38 6.10
N ALA A 95 7.81 23.42 7.13
CA ALA A 95 7.66 24.59 8.01
C ALA A 95 8.90 24.94 8.86
N GLY A 96 9.95 24.11 8.83
CA GLY A 96 11.26 24.39 9.39
C GLY A 96 12.32 24.81 8.35
N GLY A 97 11.91 25.03 7.09
CA GLY A 97 12.78 25.52 6.02
C GLY A 97 13.63 24.46 5.32
N ARG A 98 13.51 23.18 5.73
CA ARG A 98 14.14 22.04 5.04
C ARG A 98 13.39 21.74 3.75
N MET A 99 14.10 21.57 2.63
CA MET A 99 13.49 21.17 1.37
C MET A 99 12.91 19.75 1.46
N VAL A 100 11.61 19.62 1.20
CA VAL A 100 10.82 18.37 1.29
C VAL A 100 10.38 17.83 -0.07
N ALA A 101 10.51 18.62 -1.14
CA ALA A 101 10.38 18.06 -2.49
C ALA A 101 11.10 18.91 -3.53
N SER A 102 11.53 18.29 -4.61
CA SER A 102 12.00 19.00 -5.80
C SER A 102 11.86 18.15 -7.05
N GLY A 103 11.54 18.78 -8.17
CA GLY A 103 11.49 18.14 -9.48
C GLY A 103 11.25 19.13 -10.61
N GLU A 104 11.24 18.64 -11.84
CA GLU A 104 10.94 19.46 -13.02
C GLU A 104 9.61 19.01 -13.62
N TYR A 105 8.77 19.95 -14.01
CA TYR A 105 7.44 19.66 -14.56
C TYR A 105 7.33 20.22 -15.96
N ARG A 106 6.54 19.58 -16.81
CA ARG A 106 6.19 20.10 -18.14
C ARG A 106 4.69 19.94 -18.32
N ASN A 107 4.00 21.07 -18.49
CA ASN A 107 2.54 21.12 -18.70
C ASN A 107 1.74 20.40 -17.60
N GLY A 108 2.15 20.59 -16.35
CA GLY A 108 1.50 20.01 -15.17
C GLY A 108 1.92 18.58 -14.82
N ALA A 109 2.64 17.87 -15.70
CA ALA A 109 3.11 16.51 -15.46
C ALA A 109 4.58 16.49 -15.00
N PRO A 110 4.99 15.50 -14.17
CA PRO A 110 6.40 15.23 -13.91
C PRO A 110 7.17 15.11 -15.23
N PHE A 111 8.18 15.95 -15.42
CA PHE A 111 9.06 15.89 -16.58
C PHE A 111 10.14 14.82 -16.40
N ASP A 112 10.80 14.45 -17.49
CA ASP A 112 11.88 13.49 -17.48
C ASP A 112 13.00 13.96 -16.55
N GLY A 113 13.34 13.15 -15.55
CA GLY A 113 14.34 13.53 -14.55
C GLY A 113 14.14 12.91 -13.18
N SER A 114 14.98 13.32 -12.24
CA SER A 114 14.99 12.83 -10.86
C SER A 114 14.22 13.76 -9.93
N PHE A 115 13.37 13.17 -9.11
CA PHE A 115 12.52 13.83 -8.13
C PHE A 115 12.94 13.40 -6.75
N ARG A 116 12.98 14.37 -5.83
CA ARG A 116 13.09 14.09 -4.41
C ARG A 116 11.74 14.32 -3.79
N GLU A 117 11.21 13.33 -3.09
CA GLU A 117 9.88 13.37 -2.46
C GLU A 117 10.01 12.95 -1.00
N TRP A 118 9.53 13.78 -0.07
CA TRP A 118 9.49 13.42 1.35
C TRP A 118 8.10 12.96 1.76
N TYR A 119 8.04 12.00 2.66
CA TYR A 119 6.81 11.50 3.24
C TYR A 119 7.06 11.06 4.69
N TYR A 120 5.95 10.80 5.39
CA TYR A 120 5.96 10.31 6.76
C TYR A 120 5.71 8.82 6.73
N LEU A 121 6.63 8.03 7.30
CA LEU A 121 6.35 6.62 7.55
C LEU A 121 5.32 6.52 8.68
N ASP A 122 4.32 5.64 8.55
CA ASP A 122 3.32 5.28 9.58
C ASP A 122 2.48 6.40 10.23
N GLY A 123 2.54 7.63 9.69
CA GLY A 123 1.83 8.78 10.26
C GLY A 123 2.49 9.35 11.52
N SER A 124 3.64 8.80 11.96
CA SER A 124 4.45 9.41 13.01
C SER A 124 5.27 10.57 12.46
N LEU A 125 5.18 11.72 13.13
CA LEU A 125 5.94 12.93 12.81
C LEU A 125 7.46 12.70 12.90
N ASP A 126 7.91 11.74 13.70
CA ASP A 126 9.34 11.52 13.95
C ASP A 126 10.04 10.67 12.87
N LYS A 127 9.29 10.06 11.94
CA LYS A 127 9.85 9.17 10.89
C LYS A 127 9.74 9.76 9.50
N HIS A 128 10.29 10.96 9.35
CA HIS A 128 10.51 11.55 8.04
C HIS A 128 11.39 10.64 7.18
N CYS A 129 10.93 10.35 5.97
CA CYS A 129 11.67 9.60 4.95
C CYS A 129 11.66 10.39 3.64
N TYR A 130 12.59 10.10 2.74
CA TYR A 130 12.57 10.64 1.39
C TYR A 130 12.94 9.60 0.35
N ALA A 131 12.27 9.68 -0.78
CA ALA A 131 12.56 8.91 -1.98
C ALA A 131 13.22 9.81 -3.03
N VAL A 132 14.09 9.20 -3.82
CA VAL A 132 14.64 9.73 -5.07
C VAL A 132 14.08 8.85 -6.18
N VAL A 133 13.26 9.44 -7.04
CA VAL A 133 12.49 8.72 -8.07
C VAL A 133 12.80 9.33 -9.43
N SER A 134 13.15 8.49 -10.41
CA SER A 134 13.32 8.94 -11.79
C SER A 134 12.02 8.78 -12.58
N TYR A 135 11.67 9.76 -13.39
CA TYR A 135 10.52 9.73 -14.29
C TYR A 135 10.97 9.84 -15.75
N ARG A 136 10.20 9.21 -16.64
CA ARG A 136 10.29 9.34 -18.09
C ARG A 136 8.87 9.32 -18.67
N SER A 137 8.54 10.32 -19.49
CA SER A 137 7.22 10.47 -20.10
C SER A 137 6.07 10.40 -19.08
N GLY A 138 6.28 11.01 -17.91
CA GLY A 138 5.30 11.04 -16.82
C GLY A 138 5.17 9.76 -15.99
N ARG A 139 5.90 8.69 -16.32
CA ARG A 139 5.91 7.42 -15.57
C ARG A 139 7.22 7.22 -14.82
N ARG A 140 7.21 6.48 -13.71
CA ARG A 140 8.46 6.13 -13.00
C ARG A 140 9.31 5.24 -13.90
N HIS A 141 10.53 5.66 -14.16
CA HIS A 141 11.44 4.96 -15.06
C HIS A 141 12.89 5.29 -14.69
N GLY A 142 13.70 4.26 -14.47
CA GLY A 142 15.08 4.38 -14.04
C GLY A 142 15.25 4.15 -12.53
N PRO A 143 16.32 4.68 -11.93
CA PRO A 143 16.70 4.35 -10.56
C PRO A 143 15.70 4.89 -9.52
N TYR A 144 15.54 4.13 -8.45
CA TYR A 144 14.79 4.47 -7.25
C TYR A 144 15.66 4.25 -6.02
N SER A 145 15.59 5.18 -5.06
CA SER A 145 16.22 5.00 -3.75
C SER A 145 15.39 5.66 -2.67
N GLU A 146 15.31 5.02 -1.52
CA GLU A 146 14.50 5.45 -0.38
C GLU A 146 15.38 5.50 0.87
N TRP A 147 15.21 6.54 1.66
CA TRP A 147 16.10 6.85 2.79
C TRP A 147 15.32 7.39 3.98
N THR A 148 15.82 7.14 5.19
CA THR A 148 15.39 7.86 6.39
C THR A 148 15.86 9.32 6.34
N ALA A 149 15.27 10.19 7.16
CA ALA A 149 15.72 11.58 7.30
C ALA A 149 17.18 11.73 7.75
N HIS A 150 17.72 10.70 8.41
CA HIS A 150 19.11 10.60 8.87
C HIS A 150 20.05 10.00 7.81
N GLY A 151 19.53 9.60 6.64
CA GLY A 151 20.33 9.09 5.53
C GLY A 151 20.61 7.59 5.57
N HIS A 152 19.89 6.81 6.38
CA HIS A 152 19.94 5.34 6.30
C HIS A 152 19.08 4.88 5.12
N LYS A 153 19.61 4.00 4.28
CA LYS A 153 18.89 3.48 3.12
C LYS A 153 17.79 2.52 3.58
N LEU A 154 16.60 2.65 2.99
CA LEU A 154 15.43 1.81 3.26
C LEU A 154 15.08 0.90 2.08
N ALA A 155 15.25 1.40 0.85
CA ALA A 155 15.02 0.62 -0.35
C ALA A 155 15.85 1.16 -1.52
N GLU A 156 16.19 0.29 -2.45
CA GLU A 156 16.75 0.68 -3.74
C GLU A 156 16.30 -0.28 -4.83
N GLY A 157 16.26 0.21 -6.05
CA GLY A 157 15.99 -0.60 -7.22
C GLY A 157 15.80 0.28 -8.44
N LYS A 158 15.05 -0.23 -9.41
CA LYS A 158 14.67 0.54 -10.60
C LYS A 158 13.22 0.28 -10.99
N PHE A 159 12.62 1.28 -11.61
CA PHE A 159 11.33 1.18 -12.27
C PHE A 159 11.50 1.14 -13.79
N SER A 160 10.60 0.44 -14.45
CA SER A 160 10.37 0.52 -15.88
C SER A 160 8.88 0.75 -16.07
N ASP A 161 8.50 1.96 -16.50
CA ASP A 161 7.10 2.33 -16.77
C ASP A 161 6.15 2.03 -15.60
N ASP A 162 6.49 2.56 -14.42
CA ASP A 162 5.78 2.38 -13.15
C ASP A 162 5.85 0.99 -12.50
N GLU A 163 6.46 0.01 -13.18
CA GLU A 163 6.66 -1.33 -12.65
C GLU A 163 8.07 -1.52 -12.11
N ARG A 164 8.20 -2.23 -10.97
CA ARG A 164 9.51 -2.62 -10.45
C ARG A 164 10.19 -3.53 -11.46
N SER A 165 11.47 -3.29 -11.73
CA SER A 165 12.28 -4.14 -12.62
C SER A 165 13.68 -4.38 -12.07
N GLY A 166 14.28 -5.51 -12.46
CA GLY A 166 15.60 -5.95 -12.03
C GLY A 166 15.75 -6.04 -10.51
N ARG A 167 16.99 -5.87 -10.01
CA ARG A 167 17.29 -6.06 -8.59
C ARG A 167 16.68 -4.96 -7.72
N TRP A 168 16.09 -5.39 -6.63
CA TRP A 168 15.57 -4.58 -5.55
C TRP A 168 16.12 -5.07 -4.22
N CYS A 169 16.40 -4.14 -3.31
CA CYS A 169 16.86 -4.42 -1.96
C CYS A 169 16.08 -3.56 -0.97
N TRP A 170 15.81 -4.11 0.21
CA TRP A 170 15.14 -3.44 1.32
C TRP A 170 15.90 -3.64 2.61
N TRP A 171 16.02 -2.57 3.39
CA TRP A 171 16.74 -2.57 4.66
C TRP A 171 15.84 -2.08 5.80
N ASP A 172 16.20 -2.48 7.02
CA ASP A 172 15.59 -1.95 8.23
C ASP A 172 16.17 -0.57 8.61
N LEU A 173 15.65 0.02 9.68
CA LEU A 173 16.11 1.32 10.18
C LEU A 173 17.57 1.32 10.67
N ASN A 174 18.13 0.14 10.96
CA ASN A 174 19.50 -0.07 11.38
C ASN A 174 20.45 -0.37 10.20
N GLY A 175 19.93 -0.46 8.98
CA GLY A 175 20.69 -0.80 7.77
C GLY A 175 20.90 -2.30 7.56
N ALA A 176 20.22 -3.18 8.31
CA ALA A 176 20.26 -4.61 8.06
C ALA A 176 19.36 -4.97 6.87
N LEU A 177 19.86 -5.81 5.95
CA LEU A 177 19.11 -6.25 4.78
C LEU A 177 17.94 -7.14 5.21
N ILE A 178 16.71 -6.73 4.92
CA ILE A 178 15.48 -7.48 5.22
C ILE A 178 15.14 -8.44 4.09
N ALA A 179 15.28 -7.96 2.86
CA ALA A 179 14.84 -8.64 1.65
C ALA A 179 15.62 -8.12 0.45
N ASP A 180 15.87 -9.00 -0.52
CA ASP A 180 16.38 -8.63 -1.82
C ASP A 180 15.93 -9.63 -2.88
N GLY A 181 15.74 -9.14 -4.09
CA GLY A 181 15.38 -10.01 -5.20
C GLY A 181 15.20 -9.27 -6.50
N GLU A 182 15.03 -10.03 -7.57
CA GLU A 182 14.82 -9.52 -8.91
C GLU A 182 13.32 -9.45 -9.23
N HIS A 183 12.91 -8.35 -9.86
CA HIS A 183 11.60 -8.21 -10.47
C HIS A 183 11.69 -8.31 -12.00
N LYS A 184 10.73 -8.99 -12.60
CA LYS A 184 10.52 -9.06 -14.05
C LYS A 184 9.05 -8.76 -14.34
N ASP A 185 8.80 -7.81 -15.24
CA ASP A 185 7.44 -7.37 -15.63
C ASP A 185 6.57 -7.03 -14.40
N GLY A 186 7.15 -6.28 -13.47
CA GLY A 186 6.49 -5.85 -12.22
C GLY A 186 6.31 -6.93 -11.16
N ARG A 187 6.71 -8.19 -11.42
CA ARG A 187 6.51 -9.32 -10.50
C ARG A 187 7.81 -9.84 -9.90
N PRO A 188 7.79 -10.39 -8.67
CA PRO A 188 8.90 -11.17 -8.13
C PRO A 188 9.35 -12.26 -9.10
N TRP A 189 10.64 -12.32 -9.39
CA TRP A 189 11.26 -13.30 -10.29
C TRP A 189 12.22 -14.23 -9.54
N SER A 190 13.14 -13.67 -8.76
CA SER A 190 14.11 -14.43 -7.98
C SER A 190 14.41 -13.73 -6.66
N GLY A 191 14.75 -14.47 -5.61
CA GLY A 191 15.14 -13.91 -4.31
C GLY A 191 14.00 -13.88 -3.30
N ALA A 192 14.11 -13.03 -2.30
CA ALA A 192 13.26 -13.01 -1.12
C ALA A 192 12.53 -11.67 -0.97
N PHE A 193 11.22 -11.71 -0.73
CA PHE A 193 10.36 -10.53 -0.65
C PHE A 193 9.51 -10.58 0.61
N ALA A 194 9.47 -9.46 1.33
CA ALA A 194 8.58 -9.30 2.47
C ALA A 194 7.15 -9.08 1.98
N SER A 195 6.26 -10.01 2.31
CA SER A 195 4.85 -9.98 1.95
C SER A 195 3.97 -9.99 3.19
N ARG A 196 2.85 -9.28 3.13
CA ARG A 196 1.85 -9.28 4.18
C ARG A 196 0.76 -10.30 3.85
N LEU A 197 0.74 -11.41 4.57
CA LEU A 197 -0.21 -12.51 4.43
C LEU A 197 -0.91 -12.74 5.77
N ASP A 198 -2.23 -12.91 5.76
CA ASP A 198 -3.04 -13.12 6.97
C ASP A 198 -2.78 -12.08 8.09
N SER A 199 -2.63 -10.81 7.70
CA SER A 199 -2.25 -9.70 8.59
C SER A 199 -0.88 -9.82 9.27
N ARG A 200 -0.08 -10.83 8.94
CA ARG A 200 1.29 -11.05 9.42
C ARG A 200 2.30 -10.85 8.29
N TRP A 201 3.55 -10.61 8.64
CA TRP A 201 4.64 -10.55 7.68
C TRP A 201 5.25 -11.93 7.47
N ARG A 202 5.61 -12.22 6.22
CA ARG A 202 6.41 -13.38 5.85
C ARG A 202 7.39 -12.99 4.77
N LEU A 203 8.59 -13.56 4.85
CA LEU A 203 9.53 -13.55 3.73
C LEU A 203 9.17 -14.68 2.75
N GLN A 204 8.62 -14.33 1.59
CA GLN A 204 8.38 -15.27 0.49
C GLN A 204 9.63 -15.37 -0.40
N ARG A 205 9.90 -16.55 -0.93
CA ARG A 205 11.04 -16.80 -1.82
C ARG A 205 10.58 -17.23 -3.19
N TYR A 206 11.23 -16.70 -4.22
CA TYR A 206 10.90 -16.95 -5.62
C TYR A 206 12.12 -17.45 -6.37
N GLU A 207 11.87 -18.30 -7.36
CA GLU A 207 12.86 -18.76 -8.33
C GLU A 207 12.20 -18.86 -9.72
N ASN A 208 12.75 -18.14 -10.69
CA ASN A 208 12.23 -18.08 -12.07
C ASN A 208 10.73 -17.71 -12.15
N GLY A 209 10.27 -16.86 -11.24
CA GLY A 209 8.88 -16.40 -11.15
C GLY A 209 7.97 -17.27 -10.27
N ASP A 210 8.42 -18.45 -9.85
CA ASP A 210 7.61 -19.35 -9.05
C ASP A 210 7.85 -19.13 -7.55
N ASP A 211 6.76 -19.04 -6.78
CA ASP A 211 6.82 -19.02 -5.32
C ASP A 211 7.21 -20.42 -4.82
N LEU A 212 8.40 -20.52 -4.21
CA LEU A 212 8.97 -21.79 -3.75
C LEU A 212 8.12 -22.46 -2.66
N GLN A 213 7.41 -21.68 -1.85
CA GLN A 213 6.52 -22.24 -0.82
C GLN A 213 5.27 -22.85 -1.46
N LEU A 214 4.74 -22.23 -2.51
CA LEU A 214 3.60 -22.79 -3.26
C LEU A 214 4.03 -24.03 -4.04
N ARG A 215 5.16 -23.99 -4.74
CA ARG A 215 5.71 -25.14 -5.45
C ARG A 215 5.91 -26.34 -4.50
N ALA A 216 6.47 -26.09 -3.31
CA ALA A 216 6.65 -27.13 -2.30
C ALA A 216 5.32 -27.76 -1.83
N LEU A 217 4.23 -26.97 -1.75
CA LEU A 217 2.90 -27.50 -1.43
C LEU A 217 2.32 -28.34 -2.58
N GLU A 218 2.54 -27.93 -3.82
CA GLU A 218 2.10 -28.67 -5.01
C GLU A 218 2.79 -30.02 -5.13
N GLU A 219 4.07 -30.11 -4.75
CA GLU A 219 4.90 -31.32 -4.77
C GLU A 219 4.75 -32.20 -3.52
N ALA A 220 4.23 -31.66 -2.41
CA ALA A 220 4.11 -32.37 -1.13
C ALA A 220 3.23 -33.63 -1.23
N SER A 221 3.54 -34.68 -0.46
CA SER A 221 2.68 -35.86 -0.35
C SER A 221 1.35 -35.57 0.35
N VAL A 222 0.36 -36.46 0.18
CA VAL A 222 -0.95 -36.34 0.88
C VAL A 222 -0.77 -36.32 2.40
N SER A 223 0.20 -37.06 2.92
CA SER A 223 0.51 -37.10 4.35
C SER A 223 1.03 -35.75 4.85
N GLU A 224 1.98 -35.15 4.13
CA GLU A 224 2.53 -33.83 4.47
C GLU A 224 1.47 -32.74 4.38
N LEU A 225 0.69 -32.71 3.30
CA LEU A 225 -0.44 -31.79 3.18
C LEU A 225 -1.44 -31.95 4.33
N SER A 226 -1.72 -33.19 4.74
CA SER A 226 -2.62 -33.46 5.87
C SER A 226 -2.08 -32.95 7.21
N GLN A 227 -0.76 -32.95 7.41
CA GLN A 227 -0.14 -32.36 8.59
C GLN A 227 -0.22 -30.82 8.55
N ILE A 228 0.10 -30.21 7.41
CA ILE A 228 0.07 -28.74 7.22
C ILE A 228 -1.32 -28.17 7.48
N VAL A 229 -2.34 -28.84 6.96
CA VAL A 229 -3.74 -28.44 7.10
C VAL A 229 -4.24 -28.50 8.55
N ARG A 230 -3.68 -29.39 9.38
CA ARG A 230 -4.02 -29.48 10.82
C ARG A 230 -3.18 -28.56 11.70
N ASP A 231 -2.01 -28.14 11.23
CA ASP A 231 -1.10 -27.29 11.99
C ASP A 231 -1.60 -25.85 12.09
N ARG A 232 -2.17 -25.51 13.25
CA ARG A 232 -2.71 -24.18 13.57
C ARG A 232 -1.64 -23.10 13.71
N THR A 233 -0.36 -23.46 13.78
CA THR A 233 0.74 -22.49 13.82
C THR A 233 1.04 -21.91 12.43
N LYS A 234 0.70 -22.66 11.36
CA LYS A 234 0.84 -22.22 9.97
C LYS A 234 -0.10 -21.08 9.64
N PHE A 235 0.22 -20.38 8.56
CA PHE A 235 -0.64 -19.35 8.02
C PHE A 235 -1.94 -19.94 7.47
N ASP A 236 -3.02 -19.20 7.64
CA ASP A 236 -4.33 -19.60 7.13
C ASP A 236 -4.28 -19.73 5.60
N SER A 237 -3.48 -18.89 4.94
CA SER A 237 -3.16 -19.00 3.51
C SER A 237 -2.51 -20.33 3.14
N ASP A 238 -1.60 -20.85 3.98
CA ASP A 238 -0.88 -22.10 3.70
C ASP A 238 -1.79 -23.29 3.89
N ARG A 239 -2.58 -23.29 4.98
CA ARG A 239 -3.59 -24.33 5.21
C ARG A 239 -4.63 -24.34 4.10
N TRP A 240 -5.05 -23.15 3.65
CA TRP A 240 -5.98 -23.00 2.53
C TRP A 240 -5.40 -23.58 1.23
N GLN A 241 -4.16 -23.25 0.87
CA GLN A 241 -3.53 -23.79 -0.34
C GLN A 241 -3.31 -25.30 -0.22
N ALA A 242 -2.83 -25.79 0.92
CA ALA A 242 -2.67 -27.22 1.15
C ALA A 242 -4.00 -27.99 1.05
N THR A 243 -5.09 -27.41 1.57
CA THR A 243 -6.45 -27.96 1.41
C THR A 243 -6.87 -28.00 -0.05
N ARG A 244 -6.57 -26.94 -0.81
CA ARG A 244 -6.85 -26.87 -2.24
C ARG A 244 -6.07 -27.92 -3.02
N GLU A 245 -4.81 -28.17 -2.68
CA GLU A 245 -4.00 -29.21 -3.31
C GLU A 245 -4.52 -30.62 -2.99
N LEU A 246 -4.92 -30.88 -1.74
CA LEU A 246 -5.61 -32.14 -1.39
C LEU A 246 -6.89 -32.35 -2.21
N ALA A 247 -7.69 -31.29 -2.35
CA ALA A 247 -8.94 -31.32 -3.10
C ALA A 247 -8.72 -31.55 -4.60
N LYS A 248 -7.74 -30.88 -5.21
CA LYS A 248 -7.41 -31.03 -6.64
C LYS A 248 -7.02 -32.46 -7.01
N ARG A 249 -6.36 -33.19 -6.10
CA ARG A 249 -5.88 -34.55 -6.34
C ARG A 249 -6.99 -35.61 -6.36
N ARG A 250 -8.18 -35.30 -5.82
CA ARG A 250 -9.37 -36.18 -5.82
C ARG A 250 -9.11 -37.59 -5.26
N ILE A 251 -8.27 -37.67 -4.23
CA ILE A 251 -7.89 -38.95 -3.64
C ILE A 251 -8.92 -39.32 -2.57
N PRO A 252 -9.62 -40.47 -2.64
CA PRO A 252 -10.64 -40.83 -1.66
C PRO A 252 -10.15 -40.87 -0.21
N SER A 253 -8.88 -41.20 0.03
CA SER A 253 -8.27 -41.19 1.37
C SER A 253 -8.15 -39.79 2.00
N SER A 254 -8.31 -38.71 1.24
CA SER A 254 -8.38 -37.35 1.78
C SER A 254 -9.80 -36.94 2.22
N THR A 255 -10.83 -37.74 1.92
CA THR A 255 -12.23 -37.43 2.29
C THR A 255 -12.40 -37.17 3.78
N PRO A 256 -11.86 -38.00 4.71
CA PRO A 256 -12.03 -37.75 6.15
C PRO A 256 -11.44 -36.42 6.61
N ILE A 257 -10.27 -36.04 6.07
CA ILE A 257 -9.64 -34.75 6.44
C ILE A 257 -10.42 -33.57 5.81
N LEU A 258 -10.95 -33.71 4.60
CA LEU A 258 -11.77 -32.65 4.00
C LEU A 258 -13.08 -32.45 4.78
N ILE A 259 -13.69 -33.52 5.32
CA ILE A 259 -14.86 -33.41 6.21
C ILE A 259 -14.49 -32.67 7.50
N GLU A 260 -13.35 -32.99 8.12
CA GLU A 260 -12.84 -32.30 9.32
C GLU A 260 -12.74 -30.78 9.09
N LEU A 261 -12.28 -30.37 7.92
CA LEU A 261 -12.05 -28.96 7.57
C LEU A 261 -13.30 -28.15 7.25
N LEU A 262 -14.47 -28.77 7.08
CA LEU A 262 -15.73 -28.03 6.98
C LEU A 262 -16.01 -27.22 8.25
N LYS A 263 -15.39 -27.59 9.38
CA LYS A 263 -15.50 -26.91 10.67
C LYS A 263 -14.34 -25.94 10.95
N ASP A 264 -13.44 -25.72 9.99
CA ASP A 264 -12.28 -24.82 10.16
C ASP A 264 -12.72 -23.40 10.48
N GLU A 265 -11.97 -22.65 11.29
CA GLU A 265 -12.28 -21.25 11.61
C GLU A 265 -12.15 -20.34 10.37
N TYR A 266 -11.21 -20.66 9.49
CA TYR A 266 -10.93 -19.87 8.30
C TYR A 266 -11.85 -20.27 7.14
N HIS A 267 -12.64 -19.29 6.68
CA HIS A 267 -13.69 -19.53 5.68
C HIS A 267 -13.16 -20.06 4.34
N ALA A 268 -11.97 -19.64 3.90
CA ALA A 268 -11.43 -20.12 2.62
C ALA A 268 -11.01 -21.60 2.69
N VAL A 269 -10.50 -22.07 3.85
CA VAL A 269 -10.24 -23.50 4.08
C VAL A 269 -11.54 -24.30 3.97
N ARG A 270 -12.62 -23.86 4.63
CA ARG A 270 -13.94 -24.49 4.51
C ARG A 270 -14.43 -24.55 3.07
N GLY A 271 -14.29 -23.46 2.33
CA GLY A 271 -14.68 -23.38 0.92
C GLY A 271 -13.91 -24.36 0.04
N SER A 272 -12.59 -24.43 0.18
CA SER A 272 -11.75 -25.39 -0.55
C SER A 272 -12.06 -26.84 -0.17
N ALA A 273 -12.32 -27.10 1.11
CA ALA A 273 -12.70 -28.42 1.59
C ALA A 273 -14.04 -28.88 1.01
N SER A 274 -15.05 -28.00 1.03
CA SER A 274 -16.36 -28.25 0.43
C SER A 274 -16.24 -28.52 -1.07
N TRP A 275 -15.47 -27.71 -1.79
CA TRP A 275 -15.20 -27.93 -3.21
C TRP A 275 -14.53 -29.29 -3.45
N GLY A 276 -13.55 -29.68 -2.63
CA GLY A 276 -12.88 -30.98 -2.72
C GLY A 276 -13.84 -32.16 -2.52
N LEU A 277 -14.72 -32.08 -1.53
CA LEU A 277 -15.73 -33.12 -1.27
C LEU A 277 -16.72 -33.29 -2.42
N CYS A 278 -17.09 -32.20 -3.08
CA CYS A 278 -17.90 -32.25 -4.31
C CYS A 278 -17.17 -33.00 -5.44
N GLN A 279 -15.84 -32.98 -5.47
CA GLN A 279 -15.03 -33.63 -6.52
C GLN A 279 -14.73 -35.10 -6.21
N THR A 280 -14.55 -35.47 -4.94
CA THR A 280 -14.29 -36.86 -4.54
C THR A 280 -15.56 -37.72 -4.64
N GLY A 281 -16.72 -37.14 -4.32
CA GLY A 281 -17.98 -37.86 -4.24
C GLY A 281 -18.03 -38.85 -3.07
N GLY A 282 -19.02 -39.76 -3.09
CA GLY A 282 -19.26 -40.74 -2.03
C GLY A 282 -20.33 -40.31 -1.02
N GLN A 283 -20.95 -41.29 -0.36
CA GLN A 283 -22.06 -41.05 0.57
C GLN A 283 -21.61 -40.19 1.76
N ASP A 284 -20.46 -40.49 2.36
CA ASP A 284 -19.91 -39.74 3.50
C ASP A 284 -19.67 -38.26 3.17
N ALA A 285 -19.19 -37.98 1.95
CA ALA A 285 -18.97 -36.61 1.48
C ALA A 285 -20.31 -35.87 1.26
N GLN A 286 -21.32 -36.55 0.71
CA GLN A 286 -22.65 -35.99 0.51
C GLN A 286 -23.32 -35.68 1.85
N ASP A 287 -23.27 -36.60 2.80
CA ASP A 287 -23.87 -36.45 4.12
C ASP A 287 -23.21 -35.28 4.88
N ALA A 288 -21.88 -35.19 4.86
CA ALA A 288 -21.13 -34.10 5.48
C ALA A 288 -21.44 -32.73 4.84
N LEU A 289 -21.56 -32.66 3.51
CA LEU A 289 -21.93 -31.43 2.80
C LEU A 289 -23.36 -31.00 3.13
N LEU A 290 -24.31 -31.95 3.23
CA LEU A 290 -25.69 -31.66 3.63
C LEU A 290 -25.75 -31.12 5.06
N GLU A 291 -25.00 -31.71 6.01
CA GLU A 291 -24.88 -31.20 7.37
C GLU A 291 -24.30 -29.78 7.39
N TYR A 292 -23.23 -29.54 6.62
CA TYR A 292 -22.59 -28.23 6.51
C TYR A 292 -23.54 -27.15 5.94
N LEU A 293 -24.32 -27.48 4.91
CA LEU A 293 -25.32 -26.58 4.33
C LEU A 293 -26.43 -26.26 5.33
N ARG A 294 -26.93 -27.26 6.07
CA ARG A 294 -27.93 -27.05 7.14
C ARG A 294 -27.40 -26.11 8.21
N TRP A 295 -26.17 -26.35 8.69
CA TRP A 295 -25.52 -25.49 9.67
C TRP A 295 -25.36 -24.03 9.19
N SER A 296 -24.94 -23.84 7.93
CA SER A 296 -24.82 -22.51 7.32
C SER A 296 -26.17 -21.79 7.19
N LEU A 297 -27.23 -22.52 6.82
CA LEU A 297 -28.59 -22.01 6.71
C LEU A 297 -29.21 -21.69 8.08
N GLU A 298 -28.91 -22.47 9.11
CA GLU A 298 -29.33 -22.19 10.48
C GLU A 298 -28.60 -20.98 11.07
N GLY A 299 -27.30 -20.84 10.81
CA GLY A 299 -26.51 -19.66 11.21
C GLY A 299 -27.01 -18.36 10.57
N SER A 300 -27.52 -18.43 9.34
CA SER A 300 -28.14 -17.27 8.65
C SER A 300 -29.57 -17.00 9.12
N ARG A 301 -30.37 -18.04 9.44
CA ARG A 301 -31.70 -17.89 10.07
C ARG A 301 -31.63 -17.36 11.51
N LEU A 302 -30.58 -17.73 12.25
CA LEU A 302 -30.32 -17.27 13.63
C LEU A 302 -29.48 -15.98 13.69
N GLY A 303 -29.22 -15.35 12.54
CA GLY A 303 -28.48 -14.09 12.39
C GLY A 303 -29.07 -12.89 13.12
N THR A 304 -30.20 -13.04 13.83
CA THR A 304 -30.76 -12.04 14.75
C THR A 304 -30.54 -12.32 16.24
N SER A 305 -29.99 -13.47 16.68
CA SER A 305 -29.87 -13.72 18.14
C SER A 305 -28.62 -14.44 18.68
N LEU A 306 -27.75 -15.03 17.86
CA LEU A 306 -26.69 -15.93 18.37
C LEU A 306 -25.23 -15.46 18.17
N ALA A 307 -24.97 -14.16 18.23
CA ALA A 307 -23.61 -13.60 18.28
C ALA A 307 -22.79 -13.99 19.54
N GLN A 308 -23.34 -14.78 20.47
CA GLN A 308 -22.74 -15.03 21.80
C GLN A 308 -22.11 -16.41 22.01
N ARG A 309 -22.15 -17.35 21.05
CA ARG A 309 -21.47 -18.65 21.20
C ARG A 309 -20.24 -18.76 20.31
N ARG A 310 -19.26 -17.87 20.53
CA ARG A 310 -17.86 -18.20 20.23
C ARG A 310 -17.31 -18.99 21.42
N PRO A 311 -16.60 -20.12 21.23
CA PRO A 311 -15.84 -20.72 22.32
C PRO A 311 -14.82 -19.68 22.83
N LYS A 312 -14.95 -19.28 24.09
CA LYS A 312 -14.01 -18.35 24.74
C LYS A 312 -12.64 -19.03 24.84
N ARG A 313 -11.59 -18.34 24.39
CA ARG A 313 -10.19 -18.71 24.68
C ARG A 313 -10.01 -18.80 26.21
N SER A 314 -9.67 -19.96 26.74
CA SER A 314 -9.06 -20.08 28.05
C SER A 314 -7.58 -19.70 27.93
N PHE A 315 -7.25 -18.44 28.23
CA PHE A 315 -5.86 -18.07 28.50
C PHE A 315 -5.49 -18.65 29.87
N GLN A 316 -4.74 -19.75 29.90
CA GLN A 316 -3.96 -20.11 31.07
C GLN A 316 -2.67 -19.28 31.02
N THR A 317 -2.63 -18.21 31.80
CA THR A 317 -1.39 -17.52 32.15
C THR A 317 -0.71 -18.32 33.26
N SER A 318 0.25 -19.17 32.92
CA SER A 318 1.22 -19.65 33.91
C SER A 318 2.29 -18.57 34.08
N ALA A 319 2.27 -17.87 35.22
CA ALA A 319 3.38 -17.02 35.64
C ALA A 319 4.55 -17.93 36.09
N PRO A 320 5.82 -17.56 35.79
CA PRO A 320 6.96 -18.25 36.37
C PRO A 320 7.10 -17.83 37.84
N SER A 321 7.11 -18.82 38.73
CA SER A 321 7.48 -18.67 40.13
C SER A 321 8.98 -18.40 40.23
N THR A 322 9.33 -17.26 40.80
CA THR A 322 10.66 -16.97 41.36
C THR A 322 11.00 -17.97 42.46
N CYS A 323 12.13 -18.66 42.32
CA CYS A 323 13.01 -19.00 43.43
C CYS A 323 14.45 -19.06 42.92
#